data_AF-A0A7S1ZLT1-F1
#
_entry.id   AF-A0A7S1ZLT1-F1
#
_cell.length_a   1.000
_cell.length_b   1.000
_cell.length_c   1.000
_cell.angle_alpha   90.00
_cell.angle_beta   90.00
_cell.angle_gamma   90.00
#
_symmetry.space_group_name_H-M   'P 1'
#
loop_
_entity.id
_entity.type
_entity.pdbx_description
1 polymer ?
#
loop_
_entity_poly.entity_id
_entity_poly.type
_entity_poly.pdbx_seq_one_letter_code
_entity_poly.pdbx_strand_id
1 'polypeptide(L)'
;KPNEGKISGGWEMEDLGKEDEHGNNNPDVHSFQAQRLDWKSVINAPNTVIFNSAGSYISSTLAATSLAALHGLDGAAAGVCMNLYVTHANVKTSAPPHTDKQDVLVVQTQGRKRWRVYSPPDSSFNSELDPFKRGKGTDSLTLDMLKRENSELILD
;
A
#
# COMPACT_ATOMS: atom_id res chain seq x y z
N LYS A 1 -21.24 21.75 -20.58
CA LYS A 1 -20.87 20.33 -20.41
C LYS A 1 -20.60 20.14 -18.94
N PRO A 2 -21.31 19.25 -18.23
CA PRO A 2 -21.05 19.04 -16.81
C PRO A 2 -19.65 18.45 -16.63
N ASN A 3 -18.95 18.88 -15.58
CA ASN A 3 -17.66 18.35 -15.15
C ASN A 3 -17.79 16.84 -14.99
N GLU A 4 -17.10 16.08 -15.85
CA GLU A 4 -16.81 14.67 -15.62
C GLU A 4 -15.89 14.61 -14.40
N GLY A 5 -16.48 14.42 -13.22
CA GLY A 5 -15.73 14.14 -12.01
C GLY A 5 -14.85 12.94 -12.25
N LYS A 6 -13.53 13.10 -12.05
CA LYS A 6 -12.60 11.97 -11.92
C LYS A 6 -13.24 10.95 -10.98
N ILE A 7 -13.57 9.77 -11.51
CA ILE A 7 -13.97 8.64 -10.68
C ILE A 7 -12.68 8.14 -10.02
N SER A 8 -12.33 8.71 -8.87
CA SER A 8 -11.16 8.31 -8.08
C SER A 8 -11.47 7.00 -7.35
N GLY A 9 -11.40 5.89 -8.07
CA GLY A 9 -11.42 4.55 -7.50
C GLY A 9 -10.10 3.86 -7.83
N GLY A 10 -9.41 3.33 -6.82
CA GLY A 10 -8.15 2.59 -7.00
C GLY A 10 -6.96 3.20 -6.26
N TRP A 11 -5.86 2.46 -6.22
CA TRP A 11 -4.58 2.91 -5.67
C TRP A 11 -3.95 4.00 -6.53
N GLU A 12 -3.75 5.19 -5.97
CA GLU A 12 -3.01 6.28 -6.61
C GLU A 12 -1.73 6.54 -5.80
N MET A 13 -0.58 6.51 -6.47
CA MET A 13 0.70 6.92 -5.90
C MET A 13 0.89 8.40 -6.20
N GLU A 14 1.16 9.20 -5.18
CA GLU A 14 1.53 10.60 -5.34
C GLU A 14 3.06 10.72 -5.42
N ASP A 15 3.55 11.56 -6.32
CA ASP A 15 4.99 11.85 -6.41
C ASP A 15 5.44 12.63 -5.16
N LEU A 16 6.64 12.33 -4.68
CA LEU A 16 7.23 12.97 -3.49
C LEU A 16 7.76 14.39 -3.74
N GLY A 17 7.48 14.98 -4.89
CA GLY A 17 8.04 16.26 -5.32
C GLY A 17 6.97 17.28 -5.65
N LYS A 18 6.96 18.39 -4.91
CA LYS A 18 6.30 19.62 -5.32
C LYS A 18 7.10 20.25 -6.45
N GLU A 19 6.40 20.70 -7.49
CA GLU A 19 6.90 21.79 -8.32
C GLU A 19 7.25 22.96 -7.39
N ASP A 20 8.46 23.50 -7.52
CA ASP A 20 8.76 24.82 -6.95
C ASP A 20 7.69 25.80 -7.49
N GLU A 21 7.13 26.67 -6.64
CA GLU A 21 6.10 27.66 -7.00
C GLU A 21 6.52 28.67 -8.11
N HIS A 22 7.72 28.48 -8.68
CA HIS A 22 8.34 29.30 -9.71
C HIS A 22 8.79 28.52 -10.97
N GLY A 23 8.46 27.23 -11.11
CA GLY A 23 8.70 26.48 -12.36
C GLY A 23 10.18 26.41 -12.78
N ASN A 24 11.10 26.54 -11.83
CA ASN A 24 12.53 26.56 -12.12
C ASN A 24 13.10 25.15 -12.06
N ASN A 25 13.61 24.65 -13.18
CA ASN A 25 14.31 23.37 -13.28
C ASN A 25 15.68 23.47 -12.58
N ASN A 26 15.70 23.38 -11.26
CA ASN A 26 16.94 23.33 -10.50
C ASN A 26 17.50 21.89 -10.57
N PRO A 27 18.64 21.66 -11.24
CA PRO A 27 19.19 20.31 -11.45
C PRO A 27 19.56 19.59 -10.15
N ASP A 28 19.72 20.31 -9.03
CA ASP A 28 19.98 19.72 -7.72
C ASP A 28 18.78 18.97 -7.13
N VAL A 29 17.56 19.26 -7.59
CA VAL A 29 16.29 18.62 -7.15
C VAL A 29 16.18 17.17 -7.66
N HIS A 30 16.98 16.81 -8.67
CA HIS A 30 17.04 15.46 -9.24
C HIS A 30 18.22 14.63 -8.72
N SER A 31 19.03 15.15 -7.79
CA SER A 31 20.10 14.37 -7.19
C SER A 31 19.53 13.30 -6.24
N PHE A 32 20.11 12.09 -6.23
CA PHE A 32 19.73 11.03 -5.29
C PHE A 32 19.78 11.48 -3.82
N GLN A 33 20.60 12.49 -3.51
CA GLN A 33 20.74 13.07 -2.18
C GLN A 33 19.62 14.06 -1.84
N ALA A 34 19.17 14.88 -2.80
CA ALA A 34 18.05 15.80 -2.62
C ALA A 34 16.69 15.09 -2.57
N GLN A 35 16.56 13.92 -3.20
CA GLN A 35 15.35 13.10 -3.16
C GLN A 35 15.30 12.12 -1.97
N ARG A 36 16.23 12.25 -1.02
CA ARG A 36 16.19 11.42 0.19
C ARG A 36 15.00 11.81 1.04
N LEU A 37 14.08 10.87 1.22
CA LEU A 37 13.10 10.90 2.30
C LEU A 37 13.83 10.94 3.63
N ASP A 38 13.77 12.06 4.32
CA ASP A 38 14.18 12.14 5.71
C ASP A 38 13.05 11.63 6.62
N TRP A 39 13.41 11.16 7.82
CA TRP A 39 12.46 10.59 8.76
C TRP A 39 11.36 11.58 9.19
N LYS A 40 11.66 12.88 9.27
CA LYS A 40 10.64 13.90 9.60
C LYS A 40 9.60 14.02 8.49
N SER A 41 10.03 13.98 7.23
CA SER A 41 9.12 13.97 6.09
C SER A 41 8.20 12.74 6.10
N VAL A 42 8.72 11.57 6.47
CA VAL A 42 7.93 10.33 6.58
C VAL A 42 6.87 10.41 7.68
N ILE A 43 7.23 10.86 8.88
CA ILE A 43 6.28 10.94 10.01
C ILE A 43 5.26 12.07 9.85
N ASN A 44 5.60 13.13 9.13
CA ASN A 44 4.72 14.28 8.89
C ASN A 44 3.90 14.15 7.59
N ALA A 45 4.10 13.08 6.81
CA ALA A 45 3.33 12.83 5.61
C ALA A 45 1.83 12.74 5.98
N PRO A 46 0.92 13.43 5.28
CA PRO A 46 -0.48 13.48 5.66
C PRO A 46 -1.24 12.16 5.45
N ASN A 47 -0.67 11.25 4.65
CA ASN A 47 -1.29 10.00 4.21
C ASN A 47 -0.43 8.79 4.62
N THR A 48 -0.36 7.76 3.76
CA THR A 48 0.47 6.58 3.94
C THR A 48 1.70 6.65 3.06
N VAL A 49 2.88 6.51 3.66
CA VAL A 49 4.15 6.32 2.96
C VAL A 49 4.43 4.82 2.86
N ILE A 50 4.84 4.36 1.68
CA ILE A 50 5.11 2.95 1.40
C ILE A 50 6.55 2.80 0.95
N PHE A 51 7.29 1.96 1.67
CA PHE A 51 8.62 1.52 1.28
C PHE A 51 8.50 0.13 0.67
N ASN A 52 8.47 0.07 -0.66
CA ASN A 52 8.46 -1.19 -1.37
C ASN A 52 9.79 -1.91 -1.19
N SER A 53 9.78 -3.22 -0.99
CA SER A 53 11.00 -4.04 -0.80
C SER A 53 11.89 -3.55 0.36
N ALA A 54 11.31 -2.96 1.39
CA ALA A 54 11.99 -2.45 2.59
C ALA A 54 13.02 -3.42 3.19
N GLY A 55 12.76 -4.74 3.10
CA GLY A 55 13.66 -5.79 3.57
C GLY A 55 15.04 -5.80 2.91
N SER A 56 15.20 -5.22 1.71
CA SER A 56 16.48 -5.22 0.98
C SER A 56 17.38 -4.01 1.26
N TYR A 57 16.86 -2.91 1.81
CA TYR A 57 17.65 -1.66 1.93
C TYR A 57 17.47 -0.85 3.22
N ILE A 58 16.44 -1.08 4.05
CA ILE A 58 16.22 -0.21 5.23
C ILE A 58 17.15 -0.54 6.40
N SER A 59 17.36 -1.82 6.71
CA SER A 59 18.28 -2.21 7.80
C SER A 59 18.75 -3.65 7.68
N SER A 60 19.91 -3.93 8.28
CA SER A 60 20.43 -5.29 8.45
C SER A 60 19.46 -6.19 9.26
N THR A 61 18.70 -5.61 10.18
CA THR A 61 17.67 -6.34 10.95
C THR A 61 16.53 -6.81 10.05
N LEU A 62 15.99 -5.95 9.18
CA LEU A 62 14.89 -6.36 8.27
C LEU A 62 15.35 -7.37 7.22
N ALA A 63 16.60 -7.27 6.76
CA ALA A 63 17.20 -8.29 5.90
C ALA A 63 17.26 -9.65 6.60
N ALA A 64 17.73 -9.69 7.86
CA ALA A 64 17.76 -10.91 8.66
C ALA A 64 16.36 -11.47 8.93
N THR A 65 15.36 -10.62 9.20
CA THR A 65 13.96 -11.03 9.34
C THR A 65 13.41 -11.66 8.05
N SER A 66 13.71 -11.07 6.89
CA SER A 66 13.30 -11.60 5.59
C SER A 66 13.91 -12.97 5.31
N LEU A 67 15.19 -13.16 5.67
CA LEU A 67 15.89 -14.44 5.55
C LEU A 67 15.32 -15.50 6.51
N ALA A 68 15.04 -15.13 7.76
CA ALA A 68 14.43 -16.03 8.74
C ALA A 68 13.02 -16.48 8.30
N ALA A 69 12.21 -15.57 7.76
CA ALA A 69 10.90 -15.90 7.19
C ALA A 69 11.02 -16.89 6.02
N LEU A 70 11.98 -16.68 5.12
CA LEU A 70 12.25 -17.59 4.00
C LEU A 70 12.62 -19.01 4.49
N HIS A 71 13.47 -19.11 5.51
CA HIS A 71 13.84 -20.40 6.10
C HIS A 71 12.67 -21.07 6.83
N GLY A 72 11.85 -20.30 7.55
CA GLY A 72 10.71 -20.83 8.30
C GLY A 72 9.58 -21.36 7.43
N LEU A 73 9.48 -20.90 6.18
CA LEU A 73 8.52 -21.38 5.17
C LEU A 73 9.06 -22.58 4.37
N ASP A 74 10.06 -23.30 4.90
CA ASP A 74 10.70 -24.47 4.28
C ASP A 74 11.16 -24.23 2.84
N GLY A 75 11.71 -23.03 2.59
CA GLY A 75 12.20 -22.64 1.26
C GLY A 75 11.11 -22.61 0.21
N ALA A 76 9.84 -22.37 0.59
CA ALA A 76 8.75 -22.13 -0.36
C ALA A 76 9.28 -21.28 -1.52
N ALA A 77 9.20 -21.81 -2.73
CA ALA A 77 9.85 -21.28 -3.93
C ALA A 77 9.43 -19.84 -4.32
N ALA A 78 8.58 -19.20 -3.51
CA ALA A 78 8.20 -17.81 -3.58
C ALA A 78 9.15 -16.98 -2.71
N GLY A 79 9.95 -16.11 -3.32
CA GLY A 79 10.77 -15.16 -2.59
C GLY A 79 9.95 -14.30 -1.62
N VAL A 80 10.53 -13.95 -0.48
CA VAL A 80 9.91 -13.04 0.49
C VAL A 80 10.11 -11.61 0.03
N CYS A 81 9.01 -10.88 -0.17
CA CYS A 81 9.04 -9.43 -0.37
C CYS A 81 8.42 -8.75 0.85
N MET A 82 9.13 -7.77 1.42
CA MET A 82 8.68 -7.01 2.58
C MET A 82 8.43 -5.58 2.19
N ASN A 83 7.20 -5.12 2.35
CA ASN A 83 6.83 -3.71 2.23
C ASN A 83 6.62 -3.12 3.64
N LEU A 84 7.04 -1.87 3.85
CA LEU A 84 6.78 -1.13 5.09
C LEU A 84 5.79 -0.01 4.82
N TYR A 85 4.75 0.06 5.65
CA TYR A 85 3.70 1.08 5.55
C TYR A 85 3.73 1.96 6.79
N VAL A 86 3.92 3.26 6.60
CA VAL A 86 3.85 4.27 7.66
C VAL A 86 2.62 5.13 7.39
N THR A 87 1.66 5.15 8.30
CA THR A 87 0.39 5.87 8.13
C THR A 87 0.24 6.90 9.24
N HIS A 88 -0.03 8.16 8.87
CA HIS A 88 -0.27 9.21 9.86
C HIS A 88 -1.51 8.92 10.71
N ALA A 89 -1.51 9.44 11.95
CA ALA A 89 -2.66 9.33 12.83
C ALA A 89 -3.89 9.99 12.17
N ASN A 90 -5.08 9.41 12.39
CA ASN A 90 -6.35 9.90 11.86
C ASN A 90 -6.57 9.74 10.35
N VAL A 91 -5.66 9.09 9.61
CA VAL A 91 -5.96 8.66 8.24
C VAL A 91 -7.06 7.60 8.28
N LYS A 92 -8.25 7.95 7.77
CA LYS A 92 -9.43 7.09 7.79
C LYS A 92 -9.27 5.84 6.91
N THR A 93 -8.58 6.00 5.77
CA THR A 93 -8.36 4.94 4.78
C THR A 93 -6.92 5.06 4.29
N SER A 94 -6.05 4.16 4.77
CA SER A 94 -4.64 4.13 4.34
C SER A 94 -4.44 3.56 2.93
N ALA A 95 -5.39 2.73 2.51
CA ALA A 95 -5.41 2.06 1.22
C ALA A 95 -6.87 1.77 0.86
N PRO A 96 -7.30 2.00 -0.38
CA PRO A 96 -8.61 1.53 -0.85
C PRO A 96 -8.74 0.01 -0.71
N PRO A 97 -9.95 -0.55 -0.59
CA PRO A 97 -10.14 -2.00 -0.57
C PRO A 97 -9.61 -2.66 -1.85
N HIS A 98 -8.79 -3.70 -1.70
CA HIS A 98 -8.16 -4.42 -2.82
C HIS A 98 -7.73 -5.83 -2.38
N THR A 99 -7.34 -6.64 -3.34
CA THR A 99 -6.71 -7.96 -3.13
C THR A 99 -5.28 -7.96 -3.67
N ASP A 100 -4.44 -8.83 -3.10
CA ASP A 100 -3.08 -9.07 -3.57
C ASP A 100 -2.92 -10.44 -4.21
N LYS A 101 -1.85 -10.58 -4.98
CA LYS A 101 -1.47 -11.84 -5.64
C LYS A 101 -0.70 -12.79 -4.74
N GLN A 102 -0.11 -12.26 -3.69
CA GLN A 102 0.69 -13.00 -2.74
C GLN A 102 -0.12 -13.29 -1.49
N ASP A 103 0.23 -14.39 -0.82
CA ASP A 103 -0.11 -14.54 0.59
C ASP A 103 0.64 -13.49 1.40
N VAL A 104 -0.06 -12.83 2.34
CA VAL A 104 0.48 -11.71 3.11
C VAL A 104 0.45 -12.02 4.60
N LEU A 105 1.60 -11.85 5.24
CA LEU A 105 1.71 -11.75 6.70
C LEU A 105 1.87 -10.28 7.07
N VAL A 106 0.96 -9.76 7.90
CA VAL A 106 1.03 -8.39 8.42
C VAL A 106 1.57 -8.41 9.83
N VAL A 107 2.62 -7.63 10.09
CA VAL A 107 3.22 -7.46 11.42
C VAL A 107 3.12 -5.99 11.83
N GLN A 108 2.36 -5.70 12.89
CA GLN A 108 2.27 -4.36 13.46
C GLN A 108 3.50 -4.11 14.34
N THR A 109 4.33 -3.12 13.96
CA THR A 109 5.58 -2.82 14.67
C THR A 109 5.48 -1.61 15.61
N GLN A 110 4.62 -0.63 15.30
CA GLN A 110 4.42 0.58 16.11
C GLN A 110 2.98 1.10 16.01
N GLY A 111 2.45 1.70 17.08
CA GLY A 111 1.11 2.30 17.06
C GLY A 111 -0.01 1.26 16.96
N ARG A 112 -1.14 1.64 16.37
CA ARG A 112 -2.33 0.79 16.18
C ARG A 112 -2.95 1.04 14.82
N LYS A 113 -3.56 0.01 14.22
CA LYS A 113 -4.22 0.13 12.93
C LYS A 113 -5.43 -0.80 12.89
N ARG A 114 -6.60 -0.21 12.62
CA ARG A 114 -7.83 -0.98 12.41
C ARG A 114 -7.84 -1.56 10.99
N TRP A 115 -7.92 -2.88 10.91
CA TRP A 115 -8.08 -3.62 9.66
C TRP A 115 -9.51 -4.13 9.51
N ARG A 116 -9.97 -4.14 8.27
CA ARG A 116 -11.21 -4.78 7.84
C ARG A 116 -10.85 -5.73 6.72
N VAL A 117 -11.00 -7.02 6.97
CA VAL A 117 -10.76 -8.08 6.00
C VAL A 117 -12.12 -8.64 5.61
N TYR A 118 -12.36 -8.81 4.33
CA TYR A 118 -13.60 -9.37 3.79
C TYR A 118 -13.28 -10.66 3.06
N SER A 119 -14.26 -11.55 2.93
CA SER A 119 -14.15 -12.64 1.96
C SER A 119 -13.97 -12.09 0.54
N PRO A 120 -13.32 -12.84 -0.35
CA PRO A 120 -13.24 -12.46 -1.75
C PRO A 120 -14.66 -12.27 -2.32
N PRO A 121 -14.93 -11.17 -3.05
CA PRO A 121 -16.24 -10.96 -3.64
C PRO A 121 -16.56 -12.08 -4.63
N ASP A 122 -17.83 -12.48 -4.70
CA ASP A 122 -18.28 -13.55 -5.60
C ASP A 122 -17.79 -13.32 -7.04
N SER A 123 -17.09 -14.32 -7.57
CA SER A 123 -16.46 -14.29 -8.91
C SER A 123 -17.47 -14.21 -10.04
N SER A 124 -18.75 -14.52 -9.78
CA SER A 124 -19.84 -14.38 -10.74
C SER A 124 -20.17 -12.92 -11.08
N PHE A 125 -19.84 -11.96 -10.21
CA PHE A 125 -20.16 -10.54 -10.43
C PHE A 125 -19.32 -9.90 -11.54
N ASN A 126 -18.11 -10.40 -11.80
CA ASN A 126 -17.28 -9.95 -12.91
C ASN A 126 -16.20 -10.98 -13.23
N SER A 127 -16.57 -12.00 -14.03
CA SER A 127 -15.72 -13.15 -14.37
C SER A 127 -14.48 -12.79 -15.18
N GLU A 128 -14.46 -11.61 -15.82
CA GLU A 128 -13.33 -11.13 -16.62
C GLU A 128 -12.20 -10.52 -15.76
N LEU A 129 -12.46 -10.28 -14.47
CA LEU A 129 -11.47 -9.69 -13.57
C LEU A 129 -10.69 -10.75 -12.80
N ASP A 130 -9.37 -10.57 -12.74
CA ASP A 130 -8.47 -11.39 -11.92
C ASP A 130 -8.82 -11.22 -10.43
N PRO A 131 -9.29 -12.27 -9.73
CA PRO A 131 -9.71 -12.18 -8.33
C PRO A 131 -8.55 -11.79 -7.39
N PHE A 132 -7.29 -11.93 -7.83
CA PHE A 132 -6.10 -11.56 -7.06
C PHE A 132 -5.60 -10.14 -7.36
N LYS A 133 -6.31 -9.37 -8.18
CA LYS A 133 -5.99 -7.97 -8.51
C LYS A 133 -7.20 -7.03 -8.39
N ARG A 134 -8.23 -7.44 -7.65
CA ARG A 134 -9.42 -6.62 -7.45
C ARG A 134 -9.08 -5.32 -6.72
N GLY A 135 -9.77 -4.23 -7.07
CA GLY A 135 -9.58 -2.90 -6.50
C GLY A 135 -8.31 -2.16 -6.97
N LYS A 136 -7.71 -2.59 -8.08
CA LYS A 136 -6.51 -1.99 -8.69
C LYS A 136 -6.81 -1.51 -10.11
N GLY A 137 -6.07 -0.51 -10.58
CA GLY A 137 -6.23 0.04 -11.92
C GLY A 137 -7.61 0.66 -12.11
N THR A 138 -8.37 0.18 -13.10
CA THR A 138 -9.74 0.65 -13.38
C THR A 138 -10.81 -0.11 -12.59
N ASP A 139 -10.46 -1.16 -11.84
CA ASP A 139 -11.38 -1.86 -10.95
C ASP A 139 -11.43 -1.19 -9.58
N SER A 140 -12.64 -1.01 -9.03
CA SER A 140 -12.85 -0.37 -7.74
C SER A 140 -13.80 -1.19 -6.89
N LEU A 141 -13.36 -1.51 -5.67
CA LEU A 141 -14.17 -2.18 -4.66
C LEU A 141 -14.71 -1.15 -3.66
N THR A 142 -16.03 -1.09 -3.53
CA THR A 142 -16.69 -0.25 -2.52
C THR A 142 -16.97 -1.05 -1.24
N LEU A 143 -17.01 -0.36 -0.10
CA LEU A 143 -17.35 -1.02 1.18
C LEU A 143 -18.75 -1.63 1.17
N ASP A 144 -19.70 -1.02 0.46
CA ASP A 144 -21.07 -1.53 0.36
C ASP A 144 -21.13 -2.85 -0.44
N MET A 145 -20.26 -3.02 -1.44
CA MET A 145 -20.14 -4.30 -2.14
C MET A 145 -19.60 -5.38 -1.21
N LEU A 146 -18.54 -5.08 -0.46
CA LEU A 146 -17.86 -6.06 0.41
C LEU A 146 -18.69 -6.46 1.64
N LYS A 147 -19.48 -5.52 2.19
CA LYS A 147 -20.32 -5.79 3.37
C LYS A 147 -21.53 -6.68 3.09
N ARG A 148 -22.02 -6.73 1.84
CA ARG A 148 -23.19 -7.54 1.49
C ARG A 148 -22.98 -9.02 1.74
N GLU A 149 -21.74 -9.47 1.74
CA GLU A 149 -21.37 -10.86 1.99
C GLU A 149 -21.25 -11.21 3.48
N ASN A 150 -21.44 -10.22 4.38
CA ASN A 150 -21.39 -10.37 5.84
C ASN A 150 -20.14 -11.10 6.37
N SER A 151 -19.03 -10.96 5.65
CA SER A 151 -17.75 -11.65 5.83
C SER A 151 -16.67 -10.78 6.48
N GLU A 152 -17.07 -9.67 7.10
CA GLU A 152 -16.15 -8.69 7.69
C GLU A 152 -15.50 -9.24 8.96
N LEU A 153 -14.18 -9.44 8.91
CA LEU A 153 -13.31 -9.65 10.05
C LEU A 153 -12.64 -8.32 10.41
N ILE A 154 -12.90 -7.83 11.62
CA ILE A 154 -12.31 -6.61 12.17
C ILE A 154 -11.14 -6.99 13.08
N LEU A 155 -9.96 -6.42 12.83
CA LEU A 155 -8.76 -6.57 13.67
C LEU A 155 -8.32 -5.17 14.12
N ASP A 156 -8.04 -5.00 15.42
CA ASP A 156 -7.59 -3.73 16.02
C ASP A 156 -6.13 -3.82 16.52
#